data_AF-A0A2T0K279-F1
#
_entry.id   AF-A0A2T0K279-F1
#
_cell.length_a   1.000
_cell.length_b   1.000
_cell.length_c   1.000
_cell.angle_alpha   90.00
_cell.angle_beta   90.00
_cell.angle_gamma   90.00
#
_symmetry.space_group_name_H-M   'P 1'
#
loop_
_entity.id
_entity.type
_entity.pdbx_description
1 polymer ?
#
loop_
_entity_poly.entity_id
_entity_poly.type
_entity_poly.pdbx_seq_one_letter_code
_entity_poly.pdbx_strand_id
1 'polypeptide(L)'
;MDRVRVPAADAGEQEFIEFAHTYDGYRLHPDLSELHERTRDRWERTGDPGDDIDVLRACLFLEVRAHRHSGGWGRFSQQPFTAALVTRVRALGGPTVPVRSQS
;
A
#
# COMPACT_ATOMS: atom_id res chain seq x y z
N MET A 1 -15.03 5.15 13.96
CA MET A 1 -13.95 4.59 13.11
C MET A 1 -13.55 5.67 12.14
N ASP A 2 -12.33 6.19 12.28
CA ASP A 2 -11.82 7.20 11.35
C ASP A 2 -11.61 6.58 9.96
N ARG A 3 -11.88 7.38 8.93
CA ARG A 3 -11.72 6.99 7.53
C ARG A 3 -10.68 7.88 6.88
N VAL A 4 -9.85 7.29 6.03
CA VAL A 4 -8.86 8.00 5.21
C VAL A 4 -9.28 7.94 3.75
N ARG A 5 -9.00 9.01 3.02
CA ARG A 5 -9.14 9.05 1.56
C ARG A 5 -8.10 8.14 0.91
N VAL A 6 -8.54 7.25 0.03
CA VAL A 6 -7.62 6.53 -0.85
C VAL A 6 -7.13 7.51 -1.92
N PRO A 7 -5.82 7.61 -2.21
CA PRO A 7 -5.32 8.47 -3.27
C PRO A 7 -5.97 8.14 -4.62
N ALA A 8 -6.09 9.14 -5.49
CA ALA A 8 -6.42 8.92 -6.89
C ALA A 8 -5.17 8.41 -7.64
N ALA A 9 -5.35 7.88 -8.85
CA ALA A 9 -4.24 7.33 -9.63
C ALA A 9 -3.22 8.41 -10.05
N ASP A 10 -3.65 9.66 -10.15
CA ASP A 10 -2.86 10.84 -10.49
C ASP A 10 -2.40 11.64 -9.26
N ALA A 11 -2.66 11.13 -8.04
CA ALA A 11 -2.30 11.80 -6.80
C ALA A 11 -0.78 11.89 -6.60
N GLY A 12 -0.37 12.88 -5.79
CA GLY A 12 1.04 13.14 -5.51
C GLY A 12 1.70 12.07 -4.64
N GLU A 13 3.04 12.06 -4.65
CA GLU A 13 3.85 11.17 -3.79
C GLU A 13 3.50 11.33 -2.30
N GLN A 14 3.31 12.56 -1.85
CA GLN A 14 2.97 12.85 -0.46
C GLN A 14 1.64 12.18 -0.03
N GLU A 15 0.62 12.21 -0.88
CA GLU A 15 -0.68 11.59 -0.58
C GLU A 15 -0.57 10.07 -0.47
N PHE A 16 0.26 9.44 -1.32
CA PHE A 16 0.55 8.01 -1.23
C PHE A 16 1.26 7.64 0.07
N ILE A 17 2.26 8.43 0.46
CA ILE A 17 3.03 8.24 1.69
C ILE A 17 2.13 8.39 2.92
N GLU A 18 1.36 9.47 3.00
CA GLU A 18 0.42 9.71 4.10
C GLU A 18 -0.62 8.60 4.21
N PHE A 19 -1.17 8.17 3.07
CA PHE A 19 -2.11 7.05 3.03
C PHE A 19 -1.49 5.74 3.52
N ALA A 20 -0.27 5.42 3.09
CA ALA A 20 0.45 4.22 3.54
C ALA A 20 0.64 4.20 5.07
N HIS A 21 0.91 5.36 5.67
CA HIS A 21 1.09 5.49 7.13
C HIS A 21 -0.21 5.42 7.94
N THR A 22 -1.38 5.37 7.31
CA THR A 22 -2.66 5.11 8.00
C THR A 22 -2.92 3.62 8.29
N TYR A 23 -1.94 2.76 8.02
CA TYR A 23 -1.95 1.33 8.31
C TYR A 23 -0.65 0.94 9.01
N ASP A 24 -0.74 0.17 10.09
CA ASP A 24 0.45 -0.39 10.76
C ASP A 24 0.60 -1.86 10.36
N GLY A 25 1.45 -2.10 9.35
CA GLY A 25 1.71 -3.45 8.84
C GLY A 25 2.37 -4.37 9.87
N TYR A 26 3.27 -3.85 10.69
CA TYR A 26 4.02 -4.68 11.65
C TYR A 26 3.14 -5.19 12.78
N ARG A 27 2.18 -4.37 13.24
CA ARG A 27 1.27 -4.76 14.32
C ARG A 27 0.21 -5.76 13.86
N LEU A 28 -0.23 -5.64 12.62
CA LEU A 28 -1.36 -6.43 12.10
C LEU A 28 -0.93 -7.73 11.42
N HIS A 29 0.30 -7.79 10.90
CA HIS A 29 0.83 -8.93 10.15
C HIS A 29 2.26 -9.26 10.61
N PRO A 30 2.44 -10.22 11.54
CA PRO A 30 3.76 -10.65 11.99
C PRO A 30 4.64 -11.22 10.86
N ASP A 31 4.01 -11.75 9.81
CA ASP A 31 4.60 -12.32 8.61
C ASP A 31 4.68 -11.32 7.44
N LEU A 32 4.69 -10.01 7.73
CA LEU A 32 4.60 -8.93 6.74
C LEU A 32 5.56 -9.09 5.55
N SER A 33 6.80 -9.50 5.78
CA SER A 33 7.80 -9.68 4.72
C SER A 33 7.42 -10.81 3.75
N GLU A 34 7.01 -11.97 4.27
CA GLU A 34 6.59 -13.12 3.44
C GLU A 34 5.29 -12.80 2.69
N LEU A 35 4.36 -12.12 3.36
CA LEU A 35 3.12 -11.65 2.75
C LEU A 35 3.39 -10.68 1.60
N HIS A 36 4.33 -9.76 1.80
CA HIS A 36 4.75 -8.80 0.78
C HIS A 36 5.41 -9.49 -0.41
N GLU A 37 6.36 -10.39 -0.18
CA GLU A 37 7.03 -11.17 -1.24
C GLU A 37 6.01 -11.94 -2.09
N ARG A 38 5.10 -12.70 -1.46
CA ARG A 38 4.05 -13.44 -2.18
C ARG A 38 3.14 -12.53 -3.00
N THR A 39 2.77 -11.38 -2.44
CA THR A 39 1.90 -10.40 -3.11
C THR A 39 2.61 -9.80 -4.31
N ARG A 40 3.90 -9.48 -4.17
CA ARG A 40 4.74 -8.94 -5.23
C ARG A 40 4.95 -9.95 -6.35
N ASP A 41 5.34 -11.18 -6.02
CA ASP A 41 5.52 -12.26 -7.01
C ASP A 41 4.24 -12.53 -7.80
N ARG A 42 3.09 -12.55 -7.11
CA ARG A 42 1.78 -12.68 -7.77
C ARG A 42 1.55 -11.54 -8.75
N TRP A 43 1.75 -10.30 -8.32
CA TRP A 43 1.55 -9.12 -9.15
C TRP A 43 2.49 -9.11 -10.35
N GLU A 44 3.78 -9.41 -10.18
CA GLU A 44 4.75 -9.47 -11.27
C GLU A 44 4.37 -10.54 -12.31
N ARG A 45 3.80 -11.67 -11.88
CA ARG A 45 3.36 -12.76 -12.78
C ARG A 45 2.02 -12.48 -13.48
N THR A 46 1.11 -11.75 -12.86
CA THR A 46 -0.30 -11.67 -13.29
C THR A 46 -0.83 -10.28 -13.56
N GLY A 47 -0.12 -9.24 -13.11
CA GLY A 47 -0.62 -7.87 -13.03
C GLY A 47 -1.64 -7.63 -11.92
N ASP A 48 -2.00 -8.65 -11.12
CA ASP A 48 -3.00 -8.56 -10.05
C ASP A 48 -2.37 -8.81 -8.66
N PRO A 49 -2.34 -7.80 -7.76
CA PRO A 49 -1.82 -7.96 -6.41
C PRO A 49 -2.81 -8.67 -5.47
N GLY A 50 -4.05 -8.95 -5.89
CA GLY A 50 -5.07 -9.62 -5.09
C GLY A 50 -6.20 -8.70 -4.63
N ASP A 51 -7.03 -9.21 -3.72
CA ASP A 51 -8.33 -8.63 -3.35
C ASP A 51 -8.52 -8.40 -1.84
N ASP A 52 -7.53 -8.72 -1.02
CA ASP A 52 -7.54 -8.42 0.41
C ASP A 52 -7.00 -7.00 0.67
N ILE A 53 -7.88 -6.07 1.03
CA ILE A 53 -7.54 -4.67 1.31
C ILE A 53 -6.49 -4.55 2.43
N ASP A 54 -6.53 -5.41 3.44
CA ASP A 54 -5.61 -5.36 4.57
C ASP A 54 -4.21 -5.81 4.15
N VAL A 55 -4.12 -6.86 3.32
CA VAL A 55 -2.85 -7.31 2.71
C VAL A 55 -2.26 -6.21 1.81
N LEU A 56 -3.08 -5.62 0.95
CA LEU A 56 -2.64 -4.56 0.02
C LEU A 56 -2.11 -3.33 0.78
N ARG A 57 -2.80 -2.92 1.85
CA ARG A 57 -2.38 -1.80 2.71
C ARG A 57 -1.12 -2.13 3.52
N ALA A 58 -0.96 -3.38 3.96
CA ALA A 58 0.25 -3.86 4.61
C ALA A 58 1.47 -3.82 3.68
N CYS A 59 1.30 -4.28 2.43
CA CYS A 59 2.35 -4.21 1.41
C CYS A 59 2.75 -2.76 1.12
N LEU A 60 1.77 -1.86 1.00
CA LEU A 60 2.02 -0.44 0.77
C LEU A 60 2.79 0.22 1.93
N PHE A 61 2.49 -0.17 3.17
CA PHE A 61 3.25 0.25 4.35
C PHE A 61 4.71 -0.21 4.29
N LEU A 62 4.99 -1.43 3.84
CA LEU A 62 6.36 -1.91 3.72
C LEU A 62 7.11 -1.19 2.58
N GLU A 63 6.46 -0.97 1.44
CA GLU A 63 7.01 -0.23 0.30
C GLU A 63 7.39 1.22 0.70
N VAL A 64 6.54 1.94 1.44
CA VAL A 64 6.89 3.30 1.89
C VAL A 64 8.08 3.32 2.85
N ARG A 65 8.21 2.28 3.70
CA ARG A 65 9.37 2.13 4.56
C ARG A 65 10.63 1.85 3.75
N ALA A 66 10.56 0.91 2.82
CA ALA A 66 11.67 0.61 1.93
C ALA A 66 12.13 1.86 1.18
N HIS A 67 11.19 2.60 0.56
CA HIS A 67 11.46 3.85 -0.17
C HIS A 67 12.23 4.88 0.67
N ARG A 68 11.85 5.06 1.94
CA ARG A 68 12.52 5.99 2.87
C ARG A 68 13.91 5.52 3.29
N HIS A 69 14.15 4.21 3.39
CA HIS A 69 15.43 3.64 3.84
C HIS A 69 16.45 3.48 2.71
N SER A 70 16.00 3.18 1.49
CA SER A 70 16.89 2.92 0.33
C SER A 70 17.08 4.14 -0.58
N GLY A 71 16.43 5.27 -0.30
CA GLY A 71 16.54 6.50 -1.09
C GLY A 71 15.96 6.34 -2.50
N GLY A 72 14.77 5.73 -2.59
CA GLY A 72 14.20 5.06 -3.77
C GLY A 72 14.45 5.70 -5.15
N TRP A 73 14.52 4.84 -6.17
CA TRP A 73 14.62 5.28 -7.57
C TRP A 73 13.30 5.89 -8.02
N GLY A 74 13.24 7.22 -8.11
CA GLY A 74 12.07 7.96 -8.60
C GLY A 74 10.99 8.21 -7.54
N ARG A 75 9.83 8.72 -7.96
CA ARG A 75 8.72 9.08 -7.07
C ARG A 75 7.98 7.84 -6.58
N PHE A 76 7.70 7.76 -5.29
CA PHE A 76 6.97 6.63 -4.69
C PHE A 76 5.63 6.34 -5.39
N SER A 77 4.85 7.39 -5.71
CA SER A 77 3.55 7.23 -6.40
C SER A 77 3.66 6.73 -7.84
N GLN A 78 4.86 6.79 -8.44
CA GLN A 78 5.12 6.33 -9.80
C GLN A 78 5.72 4.93 -9.85
N GLN A 79 6.05 4.33 -8.70
CA GLN A 79 6.52 2.96 -8.65
C GLN A 79 5.36 2.02 -9.05
N PRO A 80 5.53 1.15 -10.07
CA PRO A 80 4.43 0.40 -10.65
C PRO A 80 3.66 -0.47 -9.64
N PHE A 81 4.37 -1.11 -8.71
CA PHE A 81 3.73 -1.93 -7.68
C PHE A 81 2.92 -1.06 -6.71
N THR A 82 3.49 0.04 -6.23
CA THR A 82 2.81 1.02 -5.36
C THR A 82 1.53 1.56 -6.00
N ALA A 83 1.60 1.96 -7.28
CA ALA A 83 0.43 2.42 -8.03
C ALA A 83 -0.64 1.33 -8.18
N ALA A 84 -0.24 0.08 -8.43
CA ALA A 84 -1.14 -1.06 -8.51
C ALA A 84 -1.85 -1.33 -7.17
N LEU A 85 -1.13 -1.29 -6.05
CA LEU A 85 -1.70 -1.48 -4.70
C LEU A 85 -2.77 -0.43 -4.40
N VAL A 86 -2.46 0.86 -4.61
CA VAL A 86 -3.42 1.95 -4.33
C VAL A 86 -4.64 1.87 -5.25
N THR A 87 -4.43 1.61 -6.54
CA THR A 87 -5.52 1.44 -7.51
C THR A 87 -6.45 0.31 -7.09
N ARG A 88 -5.87 -0.83 -6.66
CA ARG A 88 -6.64 -2.00 -6.24
C ARG A 88 -7.41 -1.76 -4.94
N VAL A 89 -6.80 -1.13 -3.94
CA VAL A 89 -7.48 -0.73 -2.71
C VAL A 89 -8.66 0.20 -3.01
N ARG A 90 -8.48 1.18 -3.90
CA ARG A 90 -9.54 2.09 -4.31
C ARG A 90 -10.68 1.37 -5.03
N ALA A 91 -10.37 0.42 -5.90
CA ALA A 91 -11.36 -0.36 -6.63
C ALA A 91 -12.23 -1.23 -5.70
N LEU A 92 -11.65 -1.76 -4.62
CA LEU A 92 -12.33 -2.66 -3.68
C LEU A 92 -13.06 -1.90 -2.55
N GLY A 93 -12.39 -0.90 -1.97
CA GLY A 93 -12.89 -0.16 -0.80
C GLY A 93 -13.59 1.15 -1.12
N GLY A 94 -13.54 1.60 -2.37
CA GLY A 94 -14.04 2.91 -2.80
C GLY A 94 -13.08 4.06 -2.45
N PRO A 95 -13.55 5.32 -2.48
CA PRO A 95 -12.71 6.50 -2.32
C PRO A 95 -12.20 6.73 -0.89
N THR A 96 -12.71 5.99 0.10
CA THR A 96 -12.25 6.06 1.49
C THR A 96 -12.23 4.67 2.12
N VAL A 97 -11.30 4.41 3.04
CA VAL A 97 -11.19 3.16 3.79
C VAL A 97 -10.93 3.43 5.28
N PRO A 98 -11.22 2.47 6.19
CA PRO A 98 -10.94 2.65 7.62
C PRO A 98 -9.44 2.84 7.90
N VAL A 99 -9.11 3.72 8.84
CA VAL A 99 -7.77 3.87 9.40
C VAL A 99 -7.46 2.68 10.31
N ARG A 100 -6.23 2.15 10.25
CA ARG A 100 -5.78 1.02 11.08
C ARG A 100 -4.37 1.22 11.69
N SER A 101 -3.90 2.46 11.78
CA SER A 101 -2.58 2.83 12.30
C SER A 101 -2.49 3.06 13.82
N GLN A 102 -3.58 2.91 14.58
CA GLN A 102 -3.59 3.17 16.04
C GLN A 102 -4.03 1.91 16.81
N SER A 103 -3.61 1.68 18.06
CA SER A 103 -3.18 2.63 19.13
C SER A 103 -1.70 3.01 19.14
#